data_AF-A0A523QVQ8-F1
#
_entry.id   AF-A0A523QVQ8-F1
#
_cell.length_a   1.000
_cell.length_b   1.000
_cell.length_c   1.000
_cell.angle_alpha   90.00
_cell.angle_beta   90.00
_cell.angle_gamma   90.00
#
_symmetry.space_group_name_H-M   'P 1'
#
loop_
_entity.id
_entity.type
_entity.pdbx_description
1 polymer ?
#
loop_
_entity_poly.entity_id
_entity_poly.type
_entity_poly.pdbx_seq_one_letter_code
_entity_poly.pdbx_strand_id
1 'polypeptide(L)'
;MTVPATKKKNSIKKLNLSPGEELYLARMERKTAIPALVLKQIALRERIPVTSLKILGGNPFIDVSGLDRKIQNKAQDEKLTIKEIAAKLIQAAEEENGHTAHAQGVVKYLDKIGFKEALSKLDPSTITRETLEKLEEIYTEAYTDEGWASPEDCAAIAYSYTGPTGNKIRGPVLISNVNMMACRRASSRAKRQATGCGLTSLDEAPMVDEQSAEVVGEQRKVTKEQLEKIETLKKDSSLSKTEIKLIESELHKDLTEQRADTIIKRIEELIHSRSPAKKEGENKKGKEAYCDGKIKGEESKEVQLQLTQS
;
A
#
# COMPACT_ATOMS: atom_id res chain seq x y z
N MET A 1 33.40 17.63 -47.36
CA MET A 1 33.23 18.49 -46.16
C MET A 1 32.89 17.59 -44.99
N THR A 2 33.87 17.29 -44.15
CA THR A 2 33.76 16.38 -43.01
C THR A 2 33.86 17.18 -41.72
N VAL A 3 32.80 17.11 -40.90
CA VAL A 3 32.72 17.79 -39.60
C VAL A 3 33.47 16.94 -38.56
N PRO A 4 34.44 17.47 -37.79
CA PRO A 4 35.13 16.68 -36.78
C PRO A 4 34.29 16.55 -35.50
N ALA A 5 34.12 15.33 -35.02
CA ALA A 5 33.47 15.02 -33.75
C ALA A 5 34.44 15.29 -32.58
N THR A 6 34.16 16.31 -31.76
CA THR A 6 34.86 16.57 -30.51
C THR A 6 34.33 15.66 -29.40
N LYS A 7 35.08 14.61 -29.05
CA LYS A 7 34.86 13.84 -27.83
C LYS A 7 35.24 14.68 -26.60
N LYS A 8 34.26 15.26 -25.90
CA LYS A 8 34.44 15.77 -24.54
C LYS A 8 34.72 14.61 -23.59
N LYS A 9 35.97 14.42 -23.19
CA LYS A 9 36.35 13.57 -22.04
C LYS A 9 35.92 14.30 -20.77
N ASN A 10 34.85 13.85 -20.13
CA ASN A 10 34.55 14.23 -18.75
C ASN A 10 35.59 13.59 -17.83
N SER A 11 36.60 14.36 -17.41
CA SER A 11 37.47 13.99 -16.31
C SER A 11 36.67 14.15 -15.01
N ILE A 12 36.05 13.06 -14.55
CA ILE A 12 35.52 12.97 -13.20
C ILE A 12 36.72 13.11 -12.26
N LYS A 13 36.83 14.26 -11.58
CA LYS A 13 37.76 14.41 -10.45
C LYS A 13 37.40 13.32 -9.44
N LYS A 14 38.26 12.30 -9.31
CA LYS A 14 38.15 11.32 -8.23
C LYS A 14 38.30 12.08 -6.92
N LEU A 15 37.21 12.18 -6.17
CA LEU A 15 37.25 12.57 -4.77
C LEU A 15 38.06 11.48 -4.06
N ASN A 16 39.20 11.87 -3.46
CA ASN A 16 40.00 10.97 -2.63
C ASN A 16 39.25 10.77 -1.32
N LEU A 17 38.33 9.80 -1.31
CA LEU A 17 37.59 9.39 -0.13
C LEU A 17 38.45 8.41 0.67
N SER A 18 38.38 8.49 1.99
CA SER A 18 39.02 7.50 2.85
C SER A 18 38.33 6.14 2.68
N PRO A 19 39.02 5.02 2.95
CA PRO A 19 38.42 3.68 2.85
C PRO A 19 37.13 3.52 3.67
N GLY A 20 36.99 4.26 4.78
CA GLY A 20 35.77 4.28 5.60
C GLY A 20 34.61 5.05 4.96
N GLU A 21 34.89 6.15 4.25
CA GLU A 21 33.90 6.94 3.53
C GLU A 21 33.41 6.25 2.25
N GLU A 22 34.31 5.56 1.55
CA GLU A 22 33.92 4.69 0.42
C GLU A 22 33.01 3.55 0.89
N LEU A 23 33.30 2.94 2.05
CA LEU A 23 32.46 1.89 2.63
C LEU A 23 31.11 2.42 3.13
N TYR A 24 31.08 3.64 3.65
CA TYR A 24 29.84 4.32 4.06
C TYR A 24 28.97 4.66 2.85
N LEU A 25 29.55 5.26 1.81
CA LEU A 25 28.86 5.57 0.56
C LEU A 25 28.39 4.31 -0.17
N ALA A 26 29.23 3.27 -0.24
CA ALA A 26 28.83 1.98 -0.80
C ALA A 26 27.73 1.29 0.03
N ARG A 27 27.72 1.45 1.36
CA ARG A 27 26.61 0.98 2.22
C ARG A 27 25.34 1.81 2.02
N MET A 28 25.47 3.12 1.77
CA MET A 28 24.34 3.99 1.45
C MET A 28 23.76 3.66 0.07
N GLU A 29 24.59 3.54 -0.96
CA GLU A 29 24.19 3.15 -2.33
C GLU A 29 23.55 1.75 -2.36
N ARG A 30 24.06 0.79 -1.57
CA ARG A 30 23.43 -0.53 -1.41
C ARG A 30 22.10 -0.50 -0.65
N LYS A 31 21.82 0.52 0.15
CA LYS A 31 20.54 0.69 0.86
C LYS A 31 19.49 1.47 0.07
N THR A 32 19.88 2.20 -0.97
CA THR A 32 18.98 3.12 -1.70
C THR A 32 18.68 2.73 -3.15
N ALA A 33 19.44 1.80 -3.74
CA ALA A 33 19.17 1.33 -5.09
C ALA A 33 18.14 0.19 -5.07
N ILE A 34 16.86 0.48 -5.32
CA ILE A 34 15.90 -0.55 -5.73
C ILE A 34 16.47 -1.19 -7.02
N PRO A 35 16.74 -2.50 -7.04
CA PRO A 35 17.26 -3.13 -8.25
C PRO A 35 16.31 -2.92 -9.42
N ALA A 36 16.81 -2.56 -10.60
CA ALA A 36 15.99 -2.34 -11.79
C ALA A 36 15.07 -3.55 -12.14
N LEU A 37 15.47 -4.75 -11.71
CA LEU A 37 14.67 -5.97 -11.81
C LEU A 37 13.39 -5.92 -10.96
N VAL A 38 13.44 -5.33 -9.76
CA VAL A 38 12.28 -5.16 -8.88
C VAL A 38 11.27 -4.20 -9.52
N LEU A 39 11.72 -3.09 -10.10
CA LEU A 39 10.83 -2.16 -10.81
C LEU A 39 10.13 -2.82 -12.00
N LYS A 40 10.86 -3.65 -12.78
CA LYS A 40 10.26 -4.42 -13.88
C LYS A 40 9.19 -5.40 -13.39
N GLN A 41 9.45 -6.09 -12.28
CA GLN A 41 8.49 -7.01 -11.68
C GLN A 41 7.23 -6.30 -11.20
N ILE A 42 7.38 -5.15 -10.53
CA ILE A 42 6.25 -4.32 -10.09
C ILE A 42 5.45 -3.84 -11.30
N ALA A 43 6.12 -3.28 -12.32
CA ALA A 43 5.46 -2.79 -13.52
C ALA A 43 4.65 -3.88 -14.24
N LEU A 44 5.21 -5.09 -14.34
CA LEU A 44 4.54 -6.23 -14.95
C LEU A 44 3.35 -6.71 -14.12
N ARG A 45 3.50 -6.82 -12.79
CA ARG A 45 2.41 -7.19 -11.88
C ARG A 45 1.25 -6.20 -11.94
N GLU A 46 1.58 -4.91 -11.94
CA GLU A 46 0.61 -3.80 -11.94
C GLU A 46 0.09 -3.47 -13.35
N ARG A 47 0.59 -4.14 -14.39
CA ARG A 47 0.24 -3.92 -15.82
C ARG A 47 0.42 -2.46 -16.26
N ILE A 48 1.52 -1.84 -15.85
CA ILE A 48 1.90 -0.47 -16.18
C ILE A 48 3.27 -0.40 -16.87
N PRO A 49 3.57 0.69 -17.61
CA PRO A 49 4.91 0.92 -18.11
C PRO A 49 5.91 1.11 -16.97
N VAL A 50 7.14 0.60 -17.13
CA VAL A 50 8.23 0.83 -16.16
C VAL A 50 8.53 2.33 -15.99
N THR A 51 8.33 3.12 -17.04
CA THR A 51 8.51 4.59 -17.03
C THR A 51 7.53 5.31 -16.11
N SER A 52 6.44 4.66 -15.73
CA SER A 52 5.44 5.19 -14.80
C SER A 52 5.75 4.90 -13.34
N LEU A 53 6.86 4.20 -13.06
CA LEU A 53 7.38 4.01 -11.71
C LEU A 53 8.46 5.06 -11.42
N LYS A 54 8.33 5.74 -10.28
CA LYS A 54 9.34 6.65 -9.74
C LYS A 54 9.82 6.16 -8.39
N ILE A 55 11.06 6.50 -8.04
CA ILE A 55 11.63 6.19 -6.73
C ILE A 55 11.59 7.48 -5.89
N LEU A 56 10.89 7.44 -4.76
CA LEU A 56 10.82 8.52 -3.78
C LEU A 56 11.23 7.96 -2.42
N GLY A 57 12.22 8.58 -1.76
CA GLY A 57 12.72 8.10 -0.45
C GLY A 57 13.22 6.65 -0.44
N GLY A 58 13.66 6.13 -1.59
CA GLY A 58 14.07 4.72 -1.73
C GLY A 58 12.93 3.71 -1.92
N ASN A 59 11.67 4.17 -2.05
CA ASN A 59 10.50 3.34 -2.31
C ASN A 59 9.94 3.58 -3.72
N PRO A 60 9.47 2.53 -4.42
CA PRO A 60 8.84 2.68 -5.73
C PRO A 60 7.40 3.18 -5.55
N PHE A 61 7.02 4.17 -6.37
CA PHE A 61 5.66 4.69 -6.40
C PHE A 61 5.18 4.79 -7.85
N ILE A 62 3.88 4.57 -8.06
CA ILE A 62 3.23 4.69 -9.38
C ILE A 62 2.82 6.15 -9.57
N ASP A 63 3.34 6.79 -10.61
CA ASP A 63 3.01 8.16 -10.94
C ASP A 63 1.65 8.29 -11.65
N VAL A 64 1.28 9.53 -11.99
CA VAL A 64 -0.01 9.84 -12.64
C VAL A 64 -0.22 9.04 -13.92
N SER A 65 0.82 8.86 -14.74
CA SER A 65 0.69 8.12 -16.01
C SER A 65 0.40 6.63 -15.78
N GLY A 66 0.99 6.06 -14.73
CA GLY A 66 0.73 4.68 -14.33
C GLY A 66 -0.67 4.53 -13.74
N LEU A 67 -1.13 5.50 -12.94
CA LEU A 67 -2.50 5.54 -12.44
C LEU A 67 -3.51 5.63 -13.58
N ASP A 68 -3.30 6.51 -14.55
CA ASP A 68 -4.15 6.62 -15.73
C ASP A 68 -4.22 5.29 -16.49
N ARG A 69 -3.09 4.60 -16.62
CA ARG A 69 -3.07 3.26 -17.22
C ARG A 69 -3.88 2.25 -16.39
N LYS A 70 -3.79 2.28 -15.06
CA LYS A 70 -4.56 1.39 -14.19
C LYS A 70 -6.06 1.66 -14.27
N ILE A 71 -6.48 2.92 -14.38
CA ILE A 71 -7.89 3.29 -14.62
C ILE A 71 -8.40 2.67 -15.92
N GLN A 72 -7.61 2.76 -16.99
CA GLN A 72 -7.96 2.14 -18.28
C GLN A 72 -8.00 0.61 -18.19
N ASN A 73 -7.04 -0.01 -17.49
CA ASN A 73 -7.02 -1.46 -17.28
C ASN A 73 -8.27 -1.92 -16.51
N LYS A 74 -8.66 -1.24 -15.41
CA LYS A 74 -9.89 -1.54 -14.65
C LYS A 74 -11.13 -1.43 -15.54
N ALA A 75 -11.26 -0.34 -16.30
CA ALA A 75 -12.38 -0.15 -17.21
C ALA A 75 -12.49 -1.29 -18.24
N GLN A 76 -11.36 -1.79 -18.75
CA GLN A 76 -11.33 -2.91 -19.69
C GLN A 76 -11.65 -4.25 -19.03
N ASP A 77 -10.97 -4.56 -17.91
CA ASP A 77 -11.09 -5.84 -17.19
C ASP A 77 -12.52 -6.04 -16.66
N GLU A 78 -13.16 -4.96 -16.18
CA GLU A 78 -14.51 -4.98 -15.60
C GLU A 78 -15.61 -4.53 -16.59
N LYS A 79 -15.26 -4.25 -17.85
CA LYS A 79 -16.18 -3.78 -18.91
C LYS A 79 -16.95 -2.49 -18.57
N LEU A 80 -16.34 -1.63 -17.77
CA LEU A 80 -16.89 -0.34 -17.38
C LEU A 80 -16.58 0.76 -18.41
N THR A 81 -17.39 1.81 -18.44
CA THR A 81 -17.13 3.02 -19.23
C THR A 81 -16.64 4.14 -18.33
N ILE A 82 -15.49 4.73 -18.63
CA ILE A 82 -14.99 5.90 -17.88
C ILE A 82 -15.90 7.10 -18.19
N LYS A 83 -16.56 7.63 -17.17
CA LYS A 83 -17.47 8.79 -17.28
C LYS A 83 -16.77 10.09 -16.96
N GLU A 84 -15.97 10.08 -15.89
CA GLU A 84 -15.35 11.30 -15.38
C GLU A 84 -14.01 10.96 -14.73
N ILE A 85 -12.99 11.75 -15.05
CA ILE A 85 -11.74 11.82 -14.30
C ILE A 85 -11.45 13.30 -14.17
N ALA A 86 -11.73 13.88 -13.01
CA ALA A 86 -11.61 15.31 -12.79
C ALA A 86 -11.04 15.61 -11.41
N ALA A 87 -10.56 16.83 -11.24
CA ALA A 87 -10.31 17.43 -9.94
C ALA A 87 -10.86 18.85 -9.95
N LYS A 88 -11.53 19.22 -8.87
CA LYS A 88 -12.13 20.54 -8.70
C LYS A 88 -11.55 21.18 -7.45
N LEU A 89 -11.11 22.44 -7.57
CA LEU A 89 -10.73 23.24 -6.41
C LEU A 89 -11.96 23.51 -5.55
N ILE A 90 -11.85 23.18 -4.28
CA ILE A 90 -12.80 23.57 -3.23
C ILE A 90 -12.35 24.92 -2.66
N GLN A 91 -11.05 25.07 -2.39
CA GLN A 91 -10.42 26.28 -1.91
C GLN A 91 -9.19 26.60 -2.75
N ALA A 92 -9.12 27.80 -3.30
CA ALA A 92 -7.92 28.29 -3.96
C ALA A 92 -6.91 28.81 -2.93
N ALA A 93 -5.62 28.69 -3.23
CA ALA A 93 -4.56 29.31 -2.46
C ALA A 93 -4.64 30.83 -2.57
N GLU A 94 -4.78 31.49 -1.43
CA GLU A 94 -4.91 32.95 -1.28
C GLU A 94 -4.08 33.41 -0.08
N GLU A 95 -3.71 34.68 -0.03
CA GLU A 95 -2.88 35.18 1.08
C GLU A 95 -3.59 35.00 2.44
N GLU A 96 -4.91 35.16 2.47
CA GLU A 96 -5.77 35.02 3.66
C GLU A 96 -5.75 33.61 4.27
N ASN A 97 -5.48 32.58 3.48
CA ASN A 97 -5.43 31.18 3.94
C ASN A 97 -4.01 30.60 3.98
N GLY A 98 -3.01 31.48 4.10
CA GLY A 98 -1.60 31.08 4.12
C GLY A 98 -1.14 30.45 2.79
N HIS A 99 -1.78 30.83 1.68
CA HIS A 99 -1.60 30.26 0.36
C HIS A 99 -1.87 28.75 0.29
N THR A 100 -2.80 28.24 1.08
CA THR A 100 -3.17 26.82 1.10
C THR A 100 -4.33 26.53 0.17
N ALA A 101 -4.17 25.53 -0.70
CA ALA A 101 -5.20 25.07 -1.62
C ALA A 101 -5.78 23.72 -1.20
N HIS A 102 -7.07 23.53 -1.47
CA HIS A 102 -7.81 22.28 -1.25
C HIS A 102 -8.64 21.93 -2.49
N ALA A 103 -8.57 20.67 -2.91
CA ALA A 103 -9.28 20.17 -4.08
C ALA A 103 -9.88 18.79 -3.80
N GLN A 104 -10.95 18.47 -4.53
CA GLN A 104 -11.55 17.15 -4.57
C GLN A 104 -11.37 16.53 -5.96
N GLY A 105 -10.82 15.33 -5.98
CA GLY A 105 -10.69 14.48 -7.14
C GLY A 105 -11.88 13.54 -7.24
N VAL A 106 -12.29 13.24 -8.47
CA VAL A 106 -13.37 12.30 -8.75
C VAL A 106 -13.00 11.40 -9.92
N VAL A 107 -13.28 10.11 -9.77
CA VAL A 107 -13.24 9.11 -10.83
C VAL A 107 -14.59 8.40 -10.86
N LYS A 108 -15.27 8.45 -12.01
CA LYS A 108 -16.54 7.75 -12.22
C LYS A 108 -16.45 6.72 -13.32
N TYR A 109 -16.99 5.54 -13.05
CA TYR A 109 -17.20 4.48 -14.02
C TYR A 109 -18.68 4.17 -14.14
N LEU A 110 -19.17 3.94 -15.36
CA LEU A 110 -20.51 3.45 -15.62
C LEU A 110 -20.46 1.98 -16.01
N ASP A 111 -21.17 1.13 -15.28
CA ASP A 111 -21.49 -0.22 -15.73
C ASP A 111 -22.56 -0.15 -16.83
N LYS A 112 -22.08 -0.02 -18.07
CA LYS A 112 -22.94 0.08 -19.25
C LYS A 112 -23.74 -1.19 -19.51
N ILE A 113 -23.26 -2.35 -19.06
CA ILE A 113 -23.93 -3.63 -19.27
C ILE A 113 -25.08 -3.73 -18.30
N GLY A 114 -24.82 -3.58 -17.00
CA GLY A 114 -25.85 -3.56 -15.95
C GLY A 114 -26.90 -2.47 -16.21
N PHE A 115 -26.46 -1.26 -16.59
CA PHE A 115 -27.37 -0.17 -16.94
C PHE A 115 -28.34 -0.56 -18.08
N LYS A 116 -27.83 -1.16 -19.17
CA LYS A 116 -28.67 -1.59 -20.30
C LYS A 116 -29.60 -2.73 -19.95
N GLU A 117 -29.11 -3.70 -19.18
CA GLU A 117 -29.92 -4.83 -18.71
C GLU A 117 -31.07 -4.34 -17.82
N ALA A 118 -30.80 -3.41 -16.90
CA ALA A 118 -31.83 -2.82 -16.06
C ALA A 118 -32.84 -2.00 -16.87
N LEU A 119 -32.35 -1.21 -17.83
CA LEU A 119 -33.22 -0.42 -18.71
C LEU A 119 -34.15 -1.31 -19.54
N SER A 120 -33.67 -2.46 -20.01
CA SER A 120 -34.49 -3.42 -20.79
C SER A 120 -35.64 -4.07 -20.02
N LYS A 121 -35.58 -4.04 -18.68
CA LYS A 121 -36.61 -4.61 -17.79
C LYS A 121 -37.68 -3.60 -17.41
N LEU A 122 -37.46 -2.32 -17.69
CA LEU A 122 -38.42 -1.26 -17.43
C LEU A 122 -39.39 -1.14 -18.62
N ASP A 123 -40.65 -0.83 -18.31
CA ASP A 123 -41.65 -0.55 -19.34
C ASP A 123 -41.28 0.77 -20.05
N PRO A 124 -41.07 0.77 -21.38
CA PRO A 124 -40.72 1.97 -22.15
C PRO A 124 -41.66 3.16 -21.92
N SER A 125 -42.94 2.90 -21.62
CA SER A 125 -43.94 3.94 -21.38
C SER A 125 -43.78 4.68 -20.04
N THR A 126 -42.99 4.12 -19.12
CA THR A 126 -42.72 4.66 -17.78
C THR A 126 -41.36 5.32 -17.65
N ILE A 127 -40.52 5.26 -18.69
CA ILE A 127 -39.16 5.80 -18.66
C ILE A 127 -39.23 7.33 -18.76
N THR A 128 -39.05 7.98 -17.61
CA THR A 128 -38.83 9.43 -17.55
C THR A 128 -37.34 9.74 -17.52
N ARG A 129 -36.99 11.01 -17.80
CA ARG A 129 -35.62 11.49 -17.66
C ARG A 129 -35.08 11.29 -16.24
N GLU A 130 -35.90 11.55 -15.23
CA GLU A 130 -35.52 11.37 -13.83
C GLU A 130 -35.23 9.90 -13.50
N THR A 131 -36.01 8.97 -14.07
CA THR A 131 -35.76 7.53 -13.94
C THR A 131 -34.42 7.14 -14.57
N LEU A 132 -34.10 7.70 -15.73
CA LEU A 132 -32.81 7.45 -16.40
C LEU A 132 -31.63 7.99 -15.59
N GLU A 133 -31.75 9.20 -15.05
CA GLU A 133 -30.69 9.83 -14.24
C GLU A 133 -30.43 9.03 -12.96
N LYS A 134 -31.47 8.60 -12.24
CA LYS A 134 -31.33 7.75 -11.05
C LYS A 134 -30.76 6.37 -11.39
N LEU A 135 -31.20 5.78 -12.50
CA LEU A 135 -30.68 4.48 -12.94
C LEU A 135 -29.19 4.61 -13.29
N GLU A 136 -28.81 5.68 -13.99
CA GLU A 136 -27.41 5.94 -14.33
C GLU A 136 -26.55 6.13 -13.08
N GLU A 137 -27.05 6.85 -12.07
CA GLU A 137 -26.38 7.01 -10.78
C GLU A 137 -26.16 5.68 -10.06
N ILE A 138 -27.17 4.80 -10.01
CA ILE A 138 -27.06 3.46 -9.39
C ILE A 138 -25.97 2.60 -10.05
N TYR A 139 -25.85 2.68 -11.38
CA TYR A 139 -24.85 1.93 -12.14
C TYR A 139 -23.53 2.71 -12.31
N THR A 140 -23.37 3.85 -11.65
CA THR A 140 -22.13 4.62 -11.65
C THR A 140 -21.36 4.38 -10.36
N GLU A 141 -20.18 3.78 -10.48
CA GLU A 141 -19.20 3.73 -9.40
C GLU A 141 -18.46 5.07 -9.33
N ALA A 142 -18.50 5.71 -8.17
CA ALA A 142 -17.80 6.97 -7.94
C ALA A 142 -16.75 6.81 -6.83
N TYR A 143 -15.53 7.25 -7.12
CA TYR A 143 -14.42 7.30 -6.17
C TYR A 143 -13.99 8.75 -6.01
N THR A 144 -13.96 9.23 -4.78
CA THR A 144 -13.64 10.63 -4.46
C THR A 144 -12.62 10.69 -3.36
N ASP A 145 -11.65 11.58 -3.50
CA ASP A 145 -10.66 11.85 -2.46
C ASP A 145 -10.20 13.30 -2.57
N GLU A 146 -9.57 13.79 -1.52
CA GLU A 146 -9.19 15.18 -1.35
C GLU A 146 -7.69 15.37 -1.38
N GLY A 147 -7.26 16.56 -1.81
CA GLY A 147 -5.85 16.93 -1.90
C GLY A 147 -5.64 18.34 -1.41
N TRP A 148 -4.66 18.50 -0.52
CA TRP A 148 -4.22 19.78 0.00
C TRP A 148 -2.83 20.09 -0.50
N ALA A 149 -2.49 21.37 -0.61
CA ALA A 149 -1.12 21.81 -0.86
C ALA A 149 -0.88 23.18 -0.23
N SER A 150 0.27 23.33 0.41
CA SER A 150 0.84 24.60 0.85
C SER A 150 2.12 24.92 0.07
N PRO A 151 2.60 26.17 0.09
CA PRO A 151 3.87 26.51 -0.53
C PRO A 151 5.05 25.73 0.05
N GLU A 152 5.01 25.41 1.33
CA GLU A 152 6.05 24.68 2.05
C GLU A 152 6.10 23.22 1.60
N ASP A 153 4.94 22.57 1.50
CA ASP A 153 4.79 21.19 1.03
C ASP A 153 5.31 20.99 -0.40
N CYS A 154 5.14 22.00 -1.25
CA CYS A 154 5.56 21.95 -2.64
C CYS A 154 6.65 22.98 -2.96
N ALA A 155 7.53 23.27 -1.99
CA ALA A 155 8.53 24.32 -2.07
C ALA A 155 9.37 24.29 -3.35
N ALA A 156 9.67 23.10 -3.88
CA ALA A 156 10.42 22.92 -5.13
C ALA A 156 9.79 23.65 -6.34
N ILE A 157 8.48 23.88 -6.34
CA ILE A 157 7.73 24.52 -7.43
C ILE A 157 6.83 25.67 -6.96
N ALA A 158 6.56 25.80 -5.67
CA ALA A 158 5.64 26.78 -5.13
C ALA A 158 6.18 28.21 -5.09
N TYR A 159 7.49 28.41 -5.26
CA TYR A 159 8.09 29.74 -5.26
C TYR A 159 8.73 30.01 -6.62
N SER A 160 8.77 31.28 -7.00
CA SER A 160 9.73 31.73 -7.99
C SER A 160 11.15 31.60 -7.42
N TYR A 161 12.12 31.32 -8.28
CA TYR A 161 13.51 31.15 -7.87
C TYR A 161 14.43 31.97 -8.76
N THR A 162 15.29 32.76 -8.14
CA THR A 162 16.31 33.56 -8.83
C THR A 162 17.71 33.13 -8.39
N GLY A 163 18.71 33.33 -9.27
CA GLY A 163 20.10 32.99 -8.99
C GLY A 163 20.59 31.68 -9.62
N PRO A 164 21.90 31.40 -9.50
CA PRO A 164 22.54 30.26 -10.14
C PRO A 164 22.14 28.93 -9.48
N THR A 165 22.24 27.84 -10.26
CA THR A 165 21.99 26.47 -9.77
C THR A 165 22.81 26.19 -8.51
N GLY A 166 22.15 25.74 -7.43
CA GLY A 166 22.77 25.47 -6.13
C GLY A 166 22.60 26.59 -5.10
N ASN A 167 22.45 27.85 -5.54
CA ASN A 167 22.25 29.03 -4.69
C ASN A 167 20.99 29.80 -5.09
N LYS A 168 19.90 29.08 -5.39
CA LYS A 168 18.63 29.68 -5.76
C LYS A 168 17.98 30.33 -4.53
N ILE A 169 17.59 31.59 -4.66
CA ILE A 169 16.90 32.36 -3.63
C ILE A 169 15.39 32.24 -3.88
N ARG A 170 14.62 31.94 -2.81
CA ARG A 170 13.15 31.89 -2.86
C ARG A 170 12.59 33.29 -3.04
N GLY A 171 11.77 33.47 -4.08
CA GLY A 171 11.00 34.67 -4.36
C GLY A 171 9.52 34.51 -3.96
N PRO A 172 8.60 35.29 -4.55
CA PRO A 172 7.17 35.19 -4.27
C PRO A 172 6.58 33.81 -4.58
N VAL A 173 5.49 33.50 -3.87
CA VAL A 173 4.68 32.29 -4.03
C VAL A 173 3.97 32.31 -5.37
N LEU A 174 4.01 31.17 -6.06
CA LEU A 174 3.31 30.89 -7.30
C LEU A 174 2.01 30.16 -6.99
N ILE A 175 0.95 30.93 -6.71
CA ILE A 175 -0.40 30.44 -6.33
C ILE A 175 -0.91 29.36 -7.31
N SER A 176 -0.69 29.55 -8.61
CA SER A 176 -1.09 28.60 -9.65
C SER A 176 -0.46 27.21 -9.45
N ASN A 177 0.78 27.14 -8.99
CA ASN A 177 1.47 25.87 -8.75
C ASN A 177 0.95 25.18 -7.50
N VAL A 178 0.57 25.93 -6.46
CA VAL A 178 -0.04 25.37 -5.25
C VAL A 178 -1.42 24.78 -5.58
N ASN A 179 -2.26 25.53 -6.29
CA ASN A 179 -3.57 25.08 -6.77
C ASN A 179 -3.47 23.82 -7.66
N MET A 180 -2.50 23.82 -8.57
CA MET A 180 -2.20 22.66 -9.42
C MET A 180 -1.83 21.43 -8.58
N MET A 181 -1.05 21.61 -7.50
CA MET A 181 -0.65 20.50 -6.64
C MET A 181 -1.78 19.93 -5.81
N ALA A 182 -2.65 20.78 -5.25
CA ALA A 182 -3.86 20.30 -4.59
C ALA A 182 -4.71 19.44 -5.55
N CYS A 183 -4.96 19.92 -6.78
CA CYS A 183 -5.70 19.16 -7.79
C CYS A 183 -5.02 17.85 -8.18
N ARG A 184 -3.69 17.88 -8.34
CA ARG A 184 -2.91 16.69 -8.70
C ARG A 184 -2.93 15.64 -7.60
N ARG A 185 -2.78 16.05 -6.34
CA ARG A 185 -2.89 15.17 -5.16
C ARG A 185 -4.28 14.56 -5.09
N ALA A 186 -5.33 15.38 -5.17
CA ALA A 186 -6.73 14.92 -5.13
C ALA A 186 -7.05 13.92 -6.25
N SER A 187 -6.68 14.24 -7.50
CA SER A 187 -6.87 13.34 -8.64
C SER A 187 -6.09 12.03 -8.49
N SER A 188 -4.85 12.09 -8.02
CA SER A 188 -4.01 10.89 -7.86
C SER A 188 -4.59 9.97 -6.79
N ARG A 189 -5.09 10.52 -5.67
CA ARG A 189 -5.74 9.74 -4.62
C ARG A 189 -7.05 9.12 -5.07
N ALA A 190 -7.94 9.87 -5.72
CA ALA A 190 -9.19 9.32 -6.27
C ALA A 190 -8.89 8.17 -7.24
N LYS A 191 -7.85 8.29 -8.09
CA LYS A 191 -7.41 7.20 -8.97
C LYS A 191 -6.85 5.99 -8.21
N ARG A 192 -6.17 6.20 -7.08
CA ARG A 192 -5.66 5.11 -6.24
C ARG A 192 -6.79 4.37 -5.54
N GLN A 193 -7.76 5.07 -4.99
CA GLN A 193 -8.97 4.47 -4.43
C GLN A 193 -9.68 3.62 -5.49
N ALA A 194 -9.90 4.19 -6.68
CA ALA A 194 -10.53 3.51 -7.80
C ALA A 194 -9.80 2.24 -8.26
N THR A 195 -8.48 2.18 -8.11
CA THR A 195 -7.65 1.08 -8.64
C THR A 195 -7.06 0.17 -7.55
N GLY A 196 -7.44 0.38 -6.28
CA GLY A 196 -6.93 -0.38 -5.14
C GLY A 196 -5.40 -0.32 -4.98
N CYS A 197 -4.77 0.77 -5.41
CA CYS A 197 -3.31 0.85 -5.49
C CYS A 197 -2.69 1.50 -4.24
N GLY A 198 -2.11 0.69 -3.35
CA GLY A 198 -1.54 1.13 -2.06
C GLY A 198 -0.16 1.82 -2.11
N LEU A 199 0.43 2.05 -3.28
CA LEU A 199 1.70 2.77 -3.43
C LEU A 199 1.48 4.29 -3.50
N THR A 200 1.14 4.92 -2.37
CA THR A 200 1.03 6.39 -2.21
C THR A 200 2.37 7.02 -1.80
N SER A 201 2.64 8.24 -2.28
CA SER A 201 3.73 9.05 -1.71
C SER A 201 3.31 9.57 -0.32
N LEU A 202 4.27 9.75 0.60
CA LEU A 202 4.02 10.47 1.85
C LEU A 202 3.53 11.91 1.60
N ASP A 203 4.01 12.53 0.54
CA ASP A 203 3.57 13.88 0.12
C ASP A 203 2.12 13.89 -0.40
N GLU A 204 1.57 12.71 -0.70
CA GLU A 204 0.16 12.53 -1.05
C GLU A 204 -0.66 12.09 0.17
N ALA A 205 -0.14 12.07 1.40
CA ALA A 205 -0.96 11.80 2.60
C ALA A 205 -1.81 13.04 2.96
N PRO A 206 -3.03 12.89 3.52
CA PRO A 206 -3.81 14.03 3.98
C PRO A 206 -2.97 14.89 4.92
N MET A 207 -3.13 16.21 4.84
CA MET A 207 -2.60 17.07 5.89
C MET A 207 -3.29 16.62 7.18
N VAL A 208 -2.49 16.17 8.13
CA VAL A 208 -3.01 15.81 9.44
C VAL A 208 -3.22 17.14 10.14
N ASP A 209 -4.47 17.54 10.36
CA ASP A 209 -4.75 18.67 11.24
C ASP A 209 -4.15 18.33 12.60
N GLU A 210 -3.62 19.29 13.35
CA GLU A 210 -3.09 19.02 14.70
C GLU A 210 -4.14 18.34 15.60
N GLN A 211 -5.45 18.50 15.28
CA GLN A 211 -6.57 17.79 15.91
C GLN A 211 -6.77 16.34 15.42
N SER A 212 -6.45 16.02 14.17
CA SER A 212 -6.48 14.64 13.64
C SER A 212 -5.18 13.87 13.93
N ALA A 213 -4.11 14.55 14.35
CA ALA A 213 -2.90 13.92 14.88
C ALA A 213 -3.16 13.21 16.22
N GLU A 214 -4.14 13.66 17.01
CA GLU A 214 -4.60 12.94 18.20
C GLU A 214 -5.40 11.67 17.84
N VAL A 215 -6.11 11.65 16.69
CA VAL A 215 -6.96 10.51 16.28
C VAL A 215 -6.16 9.37 15.66
N VAL A 216 -5.00 9.63 15.05
CA VAL A 216 -4.09 8.59 14.51
C VAL A 216 -2.99 8.21 15.52
N GLY A 217 -2.91 8.93 16.64
CA GLY A 217 -1.90 8.77 17.69
C GLY A 217 -2.35 8.09 18.98
N GLU A 218 -3.63 7.71 19.15
CA GLU A 218 -4.01 6.81 20.24
C GLU A 218 -3.62 5.37 19.89
N GLN A 219 -2.32 5.07 19.95
CA GLN A 219 -1.93 3.77 20.49
C GLN A 219 -2.50 3.73 21.90
N ARG A 220 -3.72 3.20 22.03
CA ARG A 220 -4.35 2.96 23.33
C ARG A 220 -3.33 2.23 24.19
N LYS A 221 -2.94 2.89 25.27
CA LYS A 221 -2.03 2.33 26.26
C LYS A 221 -2.69 1.06 26.78
N VAL A 222 -1.88 0.02 26.97
CA VAL A 222 -2.34 -1.29 27.44
C VAL A 222 -3.19 -1.12 28.68
N THR A 223 -4.36 -1.76 28.69
CA THR A 223 -5.27 -1.69 29.81
C THR A 223 -4.71 -2.45 31.01
N LYS A 224 -5.06 -2.03 32.24
CA LYS A 224 -4.65 -2.75 33.46
C LYS A 224 -5.11 -4.22 33.44
N GLU A 225 -6.29 -4.47 32.88
CA GLU A 225 -6.86 -5.80 32.71
C GLU A 225 -6.00 -6.71 31.80
N GLN A 226 -5.45 -6.17 30.71
CA GLN A 226 -4.55 -6.92 29.82
C GLN A 226 -3.23 -7.27 30.50
N LEU A 227 -2.66 -6.36 31.29
CA LEU A 227 -1.43 -6.64 32.05
C LEU A 227 -1.66 -7.72 33.12
N GLU A 228 -2.76 -7.63 33.86
CA GLU A 228 -3.15 -8.65 34.84
C GLU A 228 -3.40 -10.01 34.19
N LYS A 229 -4.02 -10.03 33.00
CA LYS A 229 -4.22 -11.26 32.23
C LYS A 229 -2.90 -11.87 31.77
N ILE A 230 -1.92 -11.06 31.35
CA ILE A 230 -0.59 -11.56 30.98
C ILE A 230 0.16 -12.09 32.22
N GLU A 231 0.06 -11.42 33.37
CA GLU A 231 0.70 -11.88 34.61
C GLU A 231 0.12 -13.18 35.15
N THR A 232 -1.18 -13.38 35.02
CA THR A 232 -1.85 -14.63 35.41
C THR A 232 -1.48 -15.78 34.47
N LEU A 233 -1.53 -15.55 33.16
CA LEU A 233 -1.17 -16.56 32.16
C LEU A 233 0.32 -16.97 32.23
N LYS A 234 1.21 -16.03 32.58
CA LYS A 234 2.65 -16.33 32.79
C LYS A 234 2.94 -17.31 33.92
N LYS A 235 2.04 -17.44 34.88
CA LYS A 235 2.20 -18.35 36.03
C LYS A 235 1.74 -19.78 35.72
N ASP A 236 1.28 -20.05 34.50
CA ASP A 236 0.84 -21.38 34.10
C ASP A 236 2.03 -22.37 34.02
N SER A 237 1.85 -23.54 34.65
CA SER A 237 2.85 -24.61 34.73
C SER A 237 3.23 -25.23 33.37
N SER A 238 2.45 -24.99 32.32
CA SER A 238 2.69 -25.50 30.96
C SER A 238 3.68 -24.66 30.13
N LEU A 239 4.05 -23.48 30.62
CA LEU A 239 5.01 -22.60 29.98
C LEU A 239 6.45 -22.92 30.40
N SER A 240 7.36 -22.97 29.44
CA SER A 240 8.78 -23.18 29.70
C SER A 240 9.45 -21.89 30.21
N LYS A 241 10.54 -22.05 30.97
CA LYS A 241 11.35 -20.92 31.47
C LYS A 241 11.88 -20.01 30.35
N THR A 242 12.09 -20.55 29.15
CA THR A 242 12.50 -19.80 27.96
C THR A 242 11.38 -18.96 27.36
N GLU A 243 10.14 -19.46 27.37
CA GLU A 243 8.97 -18.73 26.88
C GLU A 243 8.61 -17.57 27.81
N ILE A 244 8.68 -17.79 29.13
CA ILE A 244 8.46 -16.75 30.14
C ILE A 244 9.43 -15.57 29.95
N LYS A 245 10.73 -15.85 29.77
CA LYS A 245 11.74 -14.82 29.49
C LYS A 245 11.48 -14.05 28.19
N LEU A 246 10.96 -14.72 27.17
CA LEU A 246 10.66 -14.10 25.89
C LEU A 246 9.45 -13.15 26.03
N ILE A 247 8.42 -13.56 26.76
CA ILE A 247 7.26 -12.70 27.08
C ILE A 247 7.69 -11.51 27.96
N GLU A 248 8.54 -11.71 28.97
CA GLU A 248 9.11 -10.61 29.77
C GLU A 248 9.87 -9.60 28.92
N SER A 249 10.68 -10.06 27.96
CA SER A 249 11.40 -9.16 27.06
C SER A 249 10.50 -8.37 26.11
N GLU A 250 9.30 -8.91 25.79
CA GLU A 250 8.31 -8.23 24.97
C GLU A 250 7.47 -7.21 25.78
N LEU A 251 7.29 -7.41 27.09
CA LEU A 251 6.62 -6.45 27.98
C LEU A 251 7.44 -5.21 28.29
N HIS A 252 8.78 -5.28 28.21
CA HIS A 252 9.67 -4.15 28.47
C HIS A 252 9.85 -3.20 27.27
N LYS A 253 9.25 -3.49 26.11
CA LYS A 253 9.21 -2.62 24.93
C LYS A 253 7.89 -1.84 24.94
N ASP A 254 7.85 -0.65 24.32
CA ASP A 254 6.65 0.18 24.22
C ASP A 254 5.40 -0.64 23.85
N LEU A 255 4.59 -0.96 24.86
CA LEU A 255 3.53 -1.96 24.77
C LEU A 255 2.24 -1.25 24.35
N THR A 256 1.68 -1.68 23.22
CA THR A 256 0.39 -1.20 22.71
C THR A 256 -0.71 -2.23 23.00
N GLU A 257 -1.97 -1.79 23.11
CA GLU A 257 -3.13 -2.67 23.33
C GLU A 257 -3.16 -3.87 22.36
N GLN A 258 -2.97 -3.62 21.06
CA GLN A 258 -2.93 -4.67 20.03
C GLN A 258 -1.79 -5.67 20.23
N ARG A 259 -0.64 -5.19 20.73
CA ARG A 259 0.51 -6.04 21.02
C ARG A 259 0.25 -6.90 22.25
N ALA A 260 -0.38 -6.34 23.29
CA ALA A 260 -0.81 -7.08 24.46
C ALA A 260 -1.80 -8.20 24.10
N ASP A 261 -2.80 -7.92 23.25
CA ASP A 261 -3.74 -8.95 22.78
C ASP A 261 -3.07 -10.07 21.98
N THR A 262 -2.08 -9.71 21.14
CA THR A 262 -1.29 -10.69 20.38
C THR A 262 -0.48 -11.59 21.31
N ILE A 263 0.11 -11.01 22.37
CA ILE A 263 0.86 -11.75 23.40
C ILE A 263 -0.09 -12.68 24.17
N ILE A 264 -1.27 -12.19 24.58
CA ILE A 264 -2.27 -12.99 25.29
C ILE A 264 -2.69 -14.21 24.45
N LYS A 265 -3.08 -14.00 23.19
CA LYS A 265 -3.47 -15.09 22.28
C LYS A 265 -2.37 -16.12 22.11
N ARG A 266 -1.12 -15.68 21.93
CA ARG A 266 0.03 -16.57 21.79
C ARG A 266 0.26 -17.41 23.06
N ILE A 267 0.09 -16.83 24.24
CA ILE A 267 0.22 -17.56 25.50
C ILE A 267 -0.93 -18.58 25.65
N GLU A 268 -2.17 -18.18 25.35
CA GLU A 268 -3.34 -19.06 25.38
C GLU A 268 -3.18 -20.25 24.42
N GLU A 269 -2.66 -20.04 23.20
CA GLU A 269 -2.37 -21.10 22.23
C GLU A 269 -1.27 -22.06 22.73
N LEU A 270 -0.23 -21.54 23.39
CA LEU A 270 0.83 -22.36 23.98
C LEU A 270 0.32 -23.22 25.14
N ILE A 271 -0.57 -22.68 25.97
CA ILE A 271 -1.22 -23.43 27.06
C ILE A 271 -2.21 -24.46 26.50
N HIS A 272 -3.02 -24.08 25.51
CA HIS A 272 -4.04 -24.96 24.94
C HIS A 272 -3.43 -26.12 24.16
N SER A 273 -2.37 -25.89 23.38
CA SER A 273 -1.65 -26.94 22.65
C SER A 273 -0.94 -27.95 23.56
N ARG A 274 -0.71 -27.60 24.83
CA ARG A 274 -0.04 -28.44 25.83
C ARG A 274 -0.95 -28.96 26.94
N SER A 275 -2.20 -28.51 26.96
CA SER A 275 -3.22 -29.06 27.84
C SER A 275 -3.53 -30.50 27.39
N PRO A 276 -3.37 -31.52 28.24
CA PRO A 276 -3.67 -32.89 27.87
C PRO A 276 -5.15 -32.97 27.50
N ALA A 277 -5.44 -33.37 26.26
CA ALA A 277 -6.78 -33.66 25.80
C ALA A 277 -7.47 -34.57 26.83
N LYS A 278 -8.51 -34.06 27.49
CA LYS A 278 -9.42 -34.89 28.27
C LYS A 278 -9.98 -35.94 27.30
N LYS A 279 -9.46 -37.16 27.41
CA LYS A 279 -10.03 -38.35 26.77
C LYS A 279 -11.40 -38.58 27.41
N GLU A 280 -12.44 -38.11 26.75
CA GLU A 280 -13.78 -38.66 26.93
C GLU A 280 -13.91 -39.96 26.13
N GLY A 281 -14.20 -41.05 26.85
CA GLY A 281 -14.96 -42.20 26.37
C GLY A 281 -14.29 -43.16 25.40
N GLU A 282 -13.74 -44.27 25.91
CA GLU A 282 -14.29 -45.62 25.69
C GLU A 282 -13.30 -46.69 26.18
N ASN A 283 -13.55 -47.21 27.38
CA ASN A 283 -12.97 -48.45 27.87
C ASN A 283 -14.07 -49.52 27.80
N LYS A 284 -14.22 -50.16 26.63
CA LYS A 284 -14.84 -51.50 26.54
C LYS A 284 -13.73 -52.54 26.49
N LYS A 285 -13.82 -53.47 27.45
CA LYS A 285 -13.00 -54.67 27.63
C LYS A 285 -12.88 -55.49 26.34
N GLY A 286 -11.70 -56.05 26.11
CA GLY A 286 -11.48 -57.16 25.17
C GLY A 286 -10.00 -57.53 25.07
N LYS A 287 -9.64 -58.68 25.62
CA LYS A 287 -8.28 -59.23 25.81
C LYS A 287 -7.76 -59.95 24.55
N GLU A 288 -6.42 -60.09 24.52
CA GLU A 288 -5.63 -61.20 23.91
C GLU A 288 -5.66 -61.29 22.36
N ALA A 289 -4.61 -61.61 21.61
CA ALA A 289 -3.25 -62.06 21.91
C ALA A 289 -2.31 -61.73 20.72
N TYR A 290 -1.03 -61.69 21.06
CA TYR A 290 0.15 -62.05 20.27
C TYR A 290 -0.10 -62.71 18.88
N CYS A 291 0.55 -62.20 17.83
CA CYS A 291 1.67 -62.90 17.19
C CYS A 291 2.37 -62.06 16.10
N ASP A 292 3.68 -62.26 16.12
CA ASP A 292 4.75 -61.78 15.27
C ASP A 292 4.65 -62.32 13.83
N GLY A 293 5.20 -61.61 12.84
CA GLY A 293 5.15 -62.09 11.45
C GLY A 293 5.50 -61.07 10.38
N LYS A 294 6.80 -60.90 10.14
CA LYS A 294 7.42 -60.36 8.91
C LYS A 294 6.72 -60.87 7.64
N ILE A 295 6.73 -60.06 6.56
CA ILE A 295 7.36 -60.35 5.24
C ILE A 295 6.77 -59.44 4.14
N LYS A 296 7.69 -58.80 3.38
CA LYS A 296 7.70 -58.35 1.96
C LYS A 296 6.45 -57.61 1.45
N GLY A 297 6.55 -56.41 0.89
CA GLY A 297 7.49 -56.00 -0.15
C GLY A 297 6.73 -56.02 -1.47
N GLU A 298 6.38 -54.86 -2.02
CA GLU A 298 6.07 -54.73 -3.45
C GLU A 298 6.15 -53.26 -3.87
N GLU A 299 6.97 -53.06 -4.90
CA GLU A 299 7.17 -51.82 -5.64
C GLU A 299 5.88 -51.41 -6.37
N SER A 300 5.67 -50.11 -6.56
CA SER A 300 4.78 -49.61 -7.61
C SER A 300 5.32 -48.29 -8.15
N LYS A 301 5.44 -48.29 -9.48
CA LYS A 301 6.27 -47.45 -10.33
C LYS A 301 5.68 -46.06 -10.57
N GLU A 302 6.61 -45.15 -10.84
CA GLU A 302 6.46 -43.96 -11.69
C GLU A 302 5.54 -44.17 -12.89
N VAL A 303 4.67 -43.18 -13.11
CA VAL A 303 4.07 -42.91 -14.42
C VAL A 303 4.42 -41.46 -14.79
N GLN A 304 5.46 -41.32 -15.61
CA GLN A 304 5.62 -40.18 -16.51
C GLN A 304 4.84 -40.48 -17.79
N LEU A 305 3.97 -39.55 -18.20
CA LEU A 305 3.33 -39.57 -19.51
C LEU A 305 3.71 -38.27 -20.22
N GLN A 306 4.56 -38.41 -21.23
CA GLN A 306 4.84 -37.42 -22.28
C GLN A 306 4.25 -37.92 -23.60
N LEU A 307 3.97 -36.93 -24.48
CA LEU A 307 3.70 -37.02 -25.93
C LEU A 307 2.27 -37.48 -26.27
N THR A 308 1.55 -36.87 -27.22
CA THR A 308 1.92 -36.37 -28.56
C THR A 308 0.96 -35.25 -29.00
N GLN A 309 1.44 -34.13 -29.54
CA GLN A 309 1.34 -33.75 -30.96
C GLN A 309 0.06 -34.17 -31.70
N SER A 310 -0.79 -33.19 -32.02
CA SER A 310 -1.30 -32.83 -33.37
C SER A 310 -1.93 -31.45 -33.30
#